data_AF-A0A942NXH4-F1
#
_entry.id   AF-A0A942NXH4-F1
#
_cell.length_a   1.000
_cell.length_b   1.000
_cell.length_c   1.000
_cell.angle_alpha   90.00
_cell.angle_beta   90.00
_cell.angle_gamma   90.00
#
_symmetry.space_group_name_H-M   'P 1'
#
loop_
_entity.id
_entity.type
_entity.pdbx_description
1 polymer ?
#
loop_
_entity_poly.entity_id
_entity_poly.type
_entity_poly.pdbx_seq_one_letter_code
_entity_poly.pdbx_strand_id
1 'polypeptide(L)'
;PVLFELGGGETMSPYLAILTAAFAVIGHTIPVFAGFRGGKGVATLLGVGLGLFPVAAWVAVVIFAVMLIATKYVSLSSITAGVTFPFFVFFLFPPPNWAYYVLAVAVAIFLPYTHRKNIKRLIEGTESKLSFSKKKPANESK
;
A
#
# COMPACT_ATOMS: atom_id res chain seq x y z
N PRO A 1 14.55 11.61 5.82
CA PRO A 1 13.52 11.13 4.86
C PRO A 1 13.46 12.12 3.72
N VAL A 2 13.66 11.65 2.48
CA VAL A 2 14.08 12.51 1.36
C VAL A 2 13.07 13.63 1.06
N LEU A 3 11.76 13.39 1.15
CA LEU A 3 10.75 14.44 0.95
C LEU A 3 10.61 15.42 2.12
N PHE A 4 10.91 14.99 3.35
CA PHE A 4 10.84 15.85 4.53
C PHE A 4 12.08 16.76 4.64
N GLU A 5 13.24 16.30 4.17
CA GLU A 5 14.47 17.11 4.09
C GLU A 5 14.37 18.23 3.05
N LEU A 6 13.62 18.02 1.95
CA LEU A 6 13.33 19.08 0.98
C LEU A 6 12.34 20.15 1.51
N GLY A 7 11.67 19.88 2.63
CA GLY A 7 10.67 20.77 3.25
C GLY A 7 11.22 21.75 4.29
N GLY A 8 12.54 21.76 4.56
CA GLY A 8 13.15 22.72 5.49
C GLY A 8 12.80 22.54 6.97
N GLY A 9 12.20 21.41 7.36
CA GLY A 9 11.88 21.10 8.76
C GLY A 9 13.00 20.34 9.45
N GLU A 10 13.25 20.64 10.74
CA GLU A 10 14.15 19.84 11.58
C GLU A 10 13.84 18.36 11.43
N THR A 11 14.85 17.54 11.11
CA THR A 11 14.69 16.12 10.80
C THR A 11 13.85 15.43 11.86
N MET A 12 12.58 15.14 11.55
CA MET A 12 11.68 14.48 12.48
C MET A 12 12.30 13.15 12.90
N SER A 13 12.35 12.90 14.22
CA SER A 13 12.91 11.67 14.77
C SER A 13 12.33 10.45 14.04
N PRO A 14 13.16 9.50 13.58
CA PRO A 14 12.70 8.31 12.85
C PRO A 14 11.59 7.56 13.60
N TYR A 15 11.65 7.55 14.93
CA TYR A 15 10.63 6.95 15.77
C TYR A 15 9.27 7.66 15.66
N LEU A 16 9.27 8.99 15.63
CA LEU A 16 8.05 9.79 15.49
C LEU A 16 7.42 9.59 14.11
N ALA A 17 8.24 9.50 13.06
CA ALA A 17 7.80 9.20 11.70
C ALA A 17 7.14 7.80 11.58
N ILE A 18 7.70 6.80 12.25
CA ILE A 18 7.15 5.45 12.28
C ILE A 18 5.86 5.39 13.10
N LEU A 19 5.80 6.08 14.24
CA LEU A 19 4.59 6.16 15.04
C LEU A 19 3.46 6.84 14.27
N THR A 20 3.73 7.97 13.63
CA THR A 20 2.73 8.66 12.79
C THR A 20 2.26 7.78 11.62
N ALA A 21 3.18 7.07 10.96
CA ALA A 21 2.81 6.09 9.93
C ALA A 21 1.90 4.98 10.48
N ALA A 22 2.24 4.41 11.64
CA ALA A 22 1.43 3.37 12.28
C ALA A 22 0.03 3.88 12.64
N PHE A 23 -0.07 5.04 13.28
CA PHE A 23 -1.36 5.66 13.62
C PHE A 23 -2.20 5.99 12.39
N ALA A 24 -1.59 6.48 11.30
CA ALA A 24 -2.29 6.74 10.05
C ALA A 24 -2.89 5.45 9.45
N VAL A 25 -2.11 4.36 9.42
CA VAL A 25 -2.57 3.06 8.90
C VAL A 25 -3.67 2.46 9.77
N ILE A 26 -3.50 2.51 11.10
CA ILE A 26 -4.51 2.04 12.05
C ILE A 26 -5.80 2.85 11.93
N GLY A 27 -5.72 4.18 11.92
CA GLY A 27 -6.88 5.06 11.78
C GLY A 27 -7.66 4.86 10.48
N HIS A 28 -6.97 4.51 9.38
CA HIS A 28 -7.63 4.18 8.12
C HIS A 28 -8.27 2.78 8.11
N THR A 29 -7.64 1.81 8.77
CA THR A 29 -8.10 0.41 8.79
C THR A 29 -9.21 0.22 9.81
N ILE A 30 -9.18 1.01 10.87
CA ILE A 30 -10.12 0.98 11.99
C ILE A 30 -10.58 2.42 12.30
N PRO A 31 -11.32 3.06 11.37
CA PRO A 31 -11.82 4.42 11.55
C PRO A 31 -12.91 4.45 12.62
N VAL A 32 -12.69 5.27 13.66
CA VAL A 32 -13.65 5.47 14.76
C VAL A 32 -14.98 6.02 14.23
N PHE A 33 -14.92 6.94 13.26
CA PHE A 33 -16.09 7.60 12.68
C PHE A 33 -16.92 6.72 11.72
N ALA A 34 -16.42 5.56 11.30
CA ALA A 34 -17.14 4.63 10.44
C ALA A 34 -17.42 3.28 11.14
N GLY A 35 -17.54 3.30 12.47
CA GLY A 35 -17.91 2.12 13.26
C GLY A 35 -16.87 1.00 13.16
N PHE A 36 -15.58 1.35 13.14
CA PHE A 36 -14.47 0.38 13.08
C PHE A 36 -14.44 -0.47 11.81
N ARG A 37 -15.12 -0.03 10.73
CA ARG A 37 -15.11 -0.70 9.41
C ARG A 37 -14.31 0.11 8.41
N GLY A 38 -13.00 -0.12 8.36
CA GLY A 38 -12.09 0.60 7.47
C GLY A 38 -11.73 -0.12 6.17
N GLY A 39 -10.85 0.52 5.42
CA GLY A 39 -10.27 0.00 4.19
C GLY A 39 -9.11 -0.95 4.43
N LYS A 40 -8.48 -1.42 3.34
CA LYS A 40 -7.34 -2.34 3.39
C LYS A 40 -5.98 -1.66 3.64
N GLY A 41 -5.95 -0.33 3.71
CA GLY A 41 -4.75 0.45 3.99
C GLY A 41 -3.80 0.69 2.83
N VAL A 42 -4.09 0.22 1.61
CA VAL A 42 -3.16 0.33 0.46
C VAL A 42 -2.80 1.78 0.11
N ALA A 43 -3.79 2.66 0.00
CA ALA A 43 -3.55 4.07 -0.32
C ALA A 43 -2.79 4.80 0.80
N THR A 44 -3.11 4.49 2.06
CA THR A 44 -2.40 5.05 3.23
C THR A 44 -0.95 4.60 3.24
N LEU A 45 -0.68 3.32 2.98
CA LEU A 45 0.66 2.76 2.92
C LEU A 45 1.47 3.29 1.73
N LEU A 46 0.82 3.55 0.60
CA LEU A 46 1.44 4.27 -0.51
C LEU A 46 1.84 5.70 -0.08
N GLY A 47 0.96 6.42 0.63
CA GLY A 47 1.27 7.74 1.17
C GLY A 47 2.46 7.73 2.15
N VAL A 48 2.48 6.78 3.08
CA VAL A 48 3.62 6.56 3.99
C VAL A 48 4.89 6.24 3.20
N GLY A 49 4.79 5.35 2.21
CA GLY A 49 5.89 4.98 1.33
C GLY A 49 6.43 6.19 0.58
N LEU A 50 5.58 7.02 -0.02
CA LEU A 50 6.00 8.22 -0.74
C LEU A 50 6.70 9.22 0.20
N GLY A 51 6.18 9.43 1.41
CA GLY A 51 6.76 10.36 2.38
C GLY A 51 8.12 9.92 2.94
N LEU A 52 8.30 8.62 3.20
CA LEU A 52 9.50 8.08 3.84
C LEU A 52 10.52 7.52 2.85
N PHE A 53 10.06 6.84 1.80
CA PHE A 53 10.86 6.12 0.80
C PHE A 53 10.33 6.38 -0.62
N PRO A 54 10.39 7.62 -1.14
CA PRO A 54 9.76 7.99 -2.40
C PRO A 54 10.18 7.10 -3.57
N VAL A 55 11.46 6.72 -3.65
CA VAL A 55 11.96 5.85 -4.72
C VAL A 55 11.40 4.43 -4.59
N ALA A 56 11.45 3.82 -3.39
CA ALA A 56 10.89 2.48 -3.17
C ALA A 56 9.37 2.45 -3.38
N ALA A 57 8.67 3.52 -3.04
CA ALA A 57 7.23 3.65 -3.28
C ALA A 57 6.91 3.73 -4.78
N TRP A 58 7.68 4.50 -5.57
CA TRP A 58 7.53 4.52 -7.03
C TRP A 58 7.78 3.15 -7.66
N VAL A 59 8.79 2.42 -7.20
CA VAL A 59 9.04 1.05 -7.66
C VAL A 59 7.85 0.14 -7.31
N ALA A 60 7.30 0.25 -6.10
CA ALA A 60 6.11 -0.51 -5.70
C ALA A 60 4.88 -0.17 -6.57
N VAL A 61 4.70 1.10 -6.96
CA VAL A 61 3.64 1.52 -7.89
C VAL A 61 3.85 0.92 -9.28
N VAL A 62 5.08 0.88 -9.79
CA VAL A 62 5.39 0.24 -11.07
C VAL A 62 5.08 -1.25 -11.01
N ILE A 63 5.50 -1.95 -9.95
CA ILE A 63 5.21 -3.37 -9.75
C ILE A 63 3.71 -3.62 -9.68
N PHE A 64 3.00 -2.78 -8.92
CA PHE A 64 1.54 -2.82 -8.84
C PHE A 64 0.90 -2.68 -10.23
N ALA A 65 1.32 -1.69 -11.02
CA ALA A 65 0.78 -1.44 -12.35
C ALA A 65 1.05 -2.60 -13.31
N VAL A 66 2.28 -3.13 -13.33
CA VAL A 66 2.66 -4.28 -14.16
C VAL A 66 1.83 -5.51 -13.78
N MET A 67 1.74 -5.82 -12.49
CA MET A 67 0.93 -6.95 -12.00
C MET A 67 -0.55 -6.76 -12.30
N LEU A 68 -1.06 -5.53 -12.21
CA LEU A 68 -2.46 -5.23 -12.47
C LEU A 68 -2.81 -5.42 -13.94
N ILE A 69 -1.94 -4.97 -14.85
CA ILE A 69 -2.15 -5.13 -16.28
C ILE A 69 -2.05 -6.61 -16.67
N ALA A 70 -1.09 -7.35 -16.12
CA ALA A 70 -0.87 -8.76 -16.42
C ALA A 70 -1.99 -9.66 -15.89
N THR A 71 -2.42 -9.46 -14.64
CA THR A 71 -3.32 -10.38 -13.94
C THR A 71 -4.77 -9.90 -13.89
N LYS A 72 -4.99 -8.59 -14.07
CA LYS A 72 -6.27 -7.91 -13.86
C LYS A 72 -6.82 -8.06 -12.43
N TYR A 73 -6.01 -8.46 -11.45
CA TYR A 73 -6.41 -8.57 -10.04
C TYR A 73 -5.77 -7.46 -9.21
N VAL A 74 -6.59 -6.55 -8.68
CA VAL A 74 -6.11 -5.45 -7.81
C VAL A 74 -5.54 -5.97 -6.50
N SER A 75 -6.17 -7.00 -5.93
CA SER A 75 -5.74 -7.61 -4.67
C SER A 75 -4.37 -8.26 -4.79
N LEU A 76 -4.17 -9.07 -5.83
CA LEU A 76 -2.88 -9.71 -6.10
C LEU A 76 -1.79 -8.65 -6.32
N SER A 77 -2.06 -7.66 -7.16
CA SER A 77 -1.11 -6.57 -7.45
C SER A 77 -0.71 -5.79 -6.19
N SER A 78 -1.67 -5.49 -5.31
CA SER A 78 -1.40 -4.82 -4.03
C SER A 78 -0.50 -5.68 -3.16
N ILE A 79 -0.84 -6.95 -2.97
CA ILE A 79 -0.08 -7.88 -2.12
C ILE A 79 1.36 -8.01 -2.63
N THR A 80 1.54 -8.21 -3.94
CA THR A 80 2.87 -8.33 -4.54
C THR A 80 3.68 -7.04 -4.34
N ALA A 81 3.10 -5.87 -4.53
CA ALA A 81 3.78 -4.60 -4.29
C ALA A 81 4.19 -4.42 -2.82
N GLY A 82 3.33 -4.78 -1.86
CA GLY A 82 3.65 -4.67 -0.43
C GLY A 82 4.67 -5.72 0.06
N VAL A 83 4.63 -6.94 -0.47
CA VAL A 83 5.59 -8.01 -0.10
C VAL A 83 6.97 -7.75 -0.71
N THR A 84 7.03 -7.17 -1.91
CA THR A 84 8.31 -6.79 -2.54
C THR A 84 8.88 -5.49 -1.98
N PHE A 85 8.07 -4.63 -1.35
CA PHE A 85 8.51 -3.39 -0.73
C PHE A 85 9.75 -3.51 0.20
N PRO A 86 9.79 -4.41 1.21
CA PRO A 86 10.98 -4.57 2.04
C PRO A 86 12.22 -4.98 1.23
N PHE A 87 12.11 -5.78 0.17
CA PHE A 87 13.27 -6.12 -0.65
C PHE A 87 13.95 -4.84 -1.21
N PHE A 88 13.17 -3.88 -1.68
CA PHE A 88 13.71 -2.59 -2.14
C PHE A 88 14.30 -1.75 -1.03
N VAL A 89 13.65 -1.70 0.14
CA VAL A 89 14.14 -0.95 1.30
C VAL A 89 15.45 -1.56 1.84
N PHE A 90 15.60 -2.89 1.82
CA PHE A 90 16.79 -3.55 2.36
C PHE A 90 17.99 -3.49 1.42
N PHE A 91 17.78 -3.72 0.12
CA PHE A 91 18.89 -3.94 -0.80
C PHE A 91 19.18 -2.79 -1.77
N LEU A 92 18.15 -2.03 -2.17
CA LEU A 92 18.32 -0.98 -3.18
C LEU A 92 18.36 0.42 -2.56
N PHE A 93 17.60 0.66 -1.50
CA PHE A 93 17.48 1.97 -0.86
C PHE A 93 17.57 1.87 0.67
N PRO A 94 18.69 1.37 1.22
CA PRO A 94 18.86 1.16 2.66
C PRO A 94 18.78 2.48 3.43
N PRO A 95 17.79 2.64 4.34
CA PRO A 95 17.71 3.81 5.19
C PRO A 95 18.79 3.77 6.29
N PRO A 96 19.20 4.94 6.82
CA PRO A 96 20.25 5.04 7.83
C PRO A 96 19.86 4.51 9.21
N ASN A 97 18.57 4.32 9.49
CA ASN A 97 18.07 3.89 10.80
C ASN A 97 17.32 2.55 10.69
N TRP A 98 17.65 1.61 11.57
CA TRP A 98 17.06 0.26 11.65
C TRP A 98 15.53 0.25 11.80
N ALA A 99 14.95 1.28 12.42
CA ALA A 99 13.52 1.36 12.69
C ALA A 99 12.69 1.41 11.39
N TYR A 100 13.24 1.97 10.31
CA TYR A 100 12.61 2.00 8.99
C TYR A 100 12.46 0.59 8.37
N TYR A 101 13.37 -0.32 8.68
CA TYR A 101 13.30 -1.72 8.25
C TYR A 101 12.15 -2.44 8.97
N VAL A 102 11.92 -2.14 10.24
CA VAL A 102 10.77 -2.65 11.00
C VAL A 102 9.46 -2.23 10.33
N LEU A 103 9.36 -0.96 9.93
CA LEU A 103 8.19 -0.47 9.20
C LEU A 103 8.01 -1.24 7.88
N ALA A 104 9.06 -1.41 7.09
CA ALA A 104 8.99 -2.12 5.81
C ALA A 104 8.52 -3.58 5.97
N VAL A 105 9.04 -4.29 6.98
CA VAL A 105 8.58 -5.66 7.31
C VAL A 105 7.13 -5.65 7.80
N ALA A 106 6.75 -4.68 8.63
CA ALA A 106 5.38 -4.54 9.10
C ALA A 106 4.40 -4.35 7.93
N VAL A 107 4.75 -3.53 6.92
CA VAL A 107 3.94 -3.38 5.70
C VAL A 107 3.77 -4.71 4.97
N ALA A 108 4.86 -5.46 4.79
CA ALA A 108 4.85 -6.75 4.08
C ALA A 108 4.01 -7.82 4.79
N ILE A 109 3.86 -7.76 6.11
CA ILE A 109 2.98 -8.65 6.88
C ILE A 109 1.53 -8.13 6.90
N PHE A 110 1.36 -6.82 7.06
CA PHE A 110 0.06 -6.19 7.21
C PHE A 110 -0.78 -6.26 5.92
N LEU A 111 -0.18 -6.04 4.74
CA LEU A 111 -0.93 -6.05 3.48
C LEU A 111 -1.60 -7.40 3.16
N PRO A 112 -0.87 -8.54 3.23
CA PRO A 112 -1.49 -9.86 3.08
C PRO A 112 -2.59 -10.11 4.12
N TYR A 113 -2.37 -9.68 5.37
CA TYR A 113 -3.36 -9.84 6.45
C TYR A 113 -4.68 -9.11 6.16
N THR A 114 -4.61 -7.86 5.69
CA THR A 114 -5.82 -7.11 5.29
C THR A 114 -6.50 -7.73 4.06
N HIS A 115 -5.74 -8.44 3.23
CA HIS A 115 -6.23 -9.11 2.02
C HIS A 115 -6.61 -10.58 2.20
N ARG A 116 -6.58 -11.17 3.39
CA ARG A 116 -6.86 -12.60 3.63
C ARG A 116 -8.13 -13.13 2.93
N LYS A 117 -9.21 -12.33 2.91
CA LYS A 117 -10.48 -12.70 2.23
C LYS A 117 -10.33 -12.71 0.70
N ASN A 118 -9.55 -11.78 0.15
CA ASN A 118 -9.24 -11.71 -1.27
C ASN A 118 -8.26 -12.81 -1.70
N ILE A 119 -7.29 -13.16 -0.85
CA ILE A 119 -6.40 -14.30 -1.07
C ILE A 119 -7.22 -15.59 -1.19
N LYS A 120 -8.18 -15.81 -0.28
CA LYS A 120 -9.10 -16.94 -0.36
C LYS A 120 -9.85 -16.98 -1.71
N ARG A 121 -10.43 -15.85 -2.13
CA ARG A 121 -11.12 -15.74 -3.44
C ARG A 121 -10.20 -15.93 -4.64
N LEU A 122 -8.93 -15.51 -4.55
CA LEU A 122 -7.93 -15.74 -5.59
C LEU A 122 -7.65 -17.24 -5.75
N ILE A 123 -7.48 -17.97 -4.64
CA ILE A 123 -7.30 -19.42 -4.64
C ILE A 123 -8.53 -20.13 -5.18
N GLU A 124 -9.73 -19.67 -4.83
CA GLU A 124 -11.01 -20.20 -5.32
C GLU A 124 -11.34 -19.77 -6.76
N GLY A 125 -10.56 -18.87 -7.36
CA GLY A 125 -10.84 -18.31 -8.69
C GLY A 125 -12.06 -17.38 -8.76
N THR A 126 -12.63 -16.99 -7.62
CA THR A 126 -13.84 -16.15 -7.50
C THR A 126 -13.55 -14.66 -7.30
N GLU A 127 -12.27 -14.27 -7.26
CA GLU A 127 -11.89 -12.87 -7.12
C GLU A 127 -12.30 -12.04 -8.36
N SER A 128 -12.77 -10.81 -8.12
CA SER A 128 -13.18 -9.91 -9.19
C SER A 128 -11.99 -9.42 -10.00
N LYS A 129 -12.05 -9.60 -11.32
CA LYS A 129 -11.09 -9.02 -12.26
C LYS A 129 -11.49 -7.57 -12.58
N LEU A 130 -10.50 -6.69 -12.63
CA LEU A 130 -10.66 -5.32 -13.07
C LEU A 130 -11.00 -5.32 -14.57
N SER A 131 -12.19 -4.80 -14.90
CA SER A 131 -12.65 -4.64 -16.28
C SER A 131 -12.54 -3.17 -16.67
N PHE A 132 -11.83 -2.88 -17.76
CA PHE A 132 -11.71 -1.54 -18.33
C PHE A 132 -12.85 -1.18 -19.29
N SER A 133 -13.84 -2.06 -19.47
CA SER A 133 -14.94 -1.84 -20.40
C SER A 133 -15.97 -0.89 -19.79
N LYS A 134 -16.13 0.31 -20.37
CA LYS A 134 -17.24 1.23 -20.05
C LYS A 134 -18.54 0.46 -20.25
N LYS A 135 -19.32 0.23 -19.19
CA LYS A 135 -20.75 -0.05 -19.37
C LYS A 135 -21.34 1.16 -20.08
N LYS A 136 -21.69 1.02 -21.35
CA LYS A 136 -22.54 1.96 -22.07
C LYS A 136 -23.79 2.16 -21.20
N PRO A 137 -24.19 3.40 -20.86
CA PRO A 137 -25.41 3.59 -20.09
C PRO A 137 -26.54 2.89 -20.84
N ALA A 138 -27.30 2.07 -20.11
CA ALA A 138 -28.44 1.37 -20.66
C ALA A 138 -29.35 2.41 -21.31
N ASN A 139 -29.55 2.28 -22.61
CA ASN A 139 -30.50 3.09 -23.35
C ASN A 139 -31.85 2.93 -22.65
N GLU A 140 -32.37 3.99 -22.03
CA GLU A 140 -33.77 4.08 -21.64
C GLU A 140 -34.59 3.95 -22.92
N SER A 141 -35.15 2.76 -23.14
CA SER A 141 -36.03 2.51 -24.26
C SER A 141 -37.47 2.85 -23.86
N LYS A 142 -37.95 3.94 -24.49
CA LYS A 142 -39.34 4.28 -24.80
C LYS A 142 -40.23 4.76 -23.66
#